data_AF-A0A1V1I1W8-F1
#
_entry.id   AF-A0A1V1I1W8-F1
#
_cell.length_a   1.000
_cell.length_b   1.000
_cell.length_c   1.000
_cell.angle_alpha   90.00
_cell.angle_beta   90.00
_cell.angle_gamma   90.00
#
_symmetry.space_group_name_H-M   'P 1'
#
loop_
_entity.id
_entity.type
_entity.pdbx_description
1 polymer ?
#
loop_
_entity_poly.entity_id
_entity_poly.type
_entity_poly.pdbx_seq_one_letter_code
_entity_poly.pdbx_strand_id
1 'polypeptide(L)'
;MEFNYNLEIDNILNKIYQRKIFELACENNISTIDLKDIKSYKDRFKSFNVYLGSEIEEFIKDSLPKEKDGYFFRCNVSKHKNNYYPKIYDALGNKLEYESDSKFATILWKEHINNLIIKDVYESFNKENFHEFIDNNLENIYEDINKSIIDFYNTNKLTIAFSNKSELVSVIKDMILKNELDISFAHDFVDLDKIREEMIMYSTPLDMYNEYDKLEDDLNYCLNNFFKYNNDELFNILVDEKNFKFIENVGLVR
;
A
#
# COMPACT_ATOMS: atom_id res chain seq x y z
N MET A 1 31.24 -3.24 13.55
CA MET A 1 29.95 -3.82 13.94
C MET A 1 29.92 -5.24 13.41
N GLU A 2 29.63 -6.21 14.27
CA GLU A 2 29.56 -7.62 13.86
C GLU A 2 28.11 -7.95 13.53
N PHE A 3 27.84 -8.24 12.27
CA PHE A 3 26.52 -8.68 11.82
C PHE A 3 26.49 -10.22 11.86
N ASN A 4 25.38 -10.79 12.33
CA ASN A 4 25.12 -12.21 12.20
C ASN A 4 24.10 -12.42 11.09
N TYR A 5 24.57 -12.92 9.95
CA TYR A 5 23.76 -13.08 8.74
C TYR A 5 22.41 -13.79 9.01
N ASN A 6 22.39 -14.91 9.72
CA ASN A 6 21.15 -15.66 9.98
C ASN A 6 20.18 -14.83 10.82
N LEU A 7 20.67 -14.19 11.89
CA LEU A 7 19.86 -13.33 12.75
C LEU A 7 19.28 -12.14 11.98
N GLU A 8 20.05 -11.55 11.07
CA GLU A 8 19.58 -10.42 10.26
C GLU A 8 18.51 -10.85 9.25
N ILE A 9 18.63 -12.03 8.64
CA ILE A 9 17.58 -12.61 7.79
C ILE A 9 16.32 -12.86 8.62
N ASP A 10 16.43 -13.45 9.82
CA ASP A 10 15.30 -13.66 10.73
C ASP A 10 14.62 -12.33 11.12
N ASN A 11 15.41 -11.29 11.40
CA ASN A 11 14.88 -9.95 11.69
C ASN A 11 14.11 -9.36 10.50
N ILE A 12 14.60 -9.53 9.27
CA ILE A 12 13.89 -9.10 8.06
C ILE A 12 12.60 -9.91 7.89
N LEU A 13 12.64 -11.23 8.07
CA LEU A 13 11.44 -12.09 8.02
C LEU A 13 10.39 -11.68 9.05
N ASN A 14 10.80 -11.39 10.29
CA ASN A 14 9.90 -10.92 11.35
C ASN A 14 9.19 -9.62 10.97
N LYS A 15 9.90 -8.66 10.36
CA LYS A 15 9.28 -7.43 9.83
C LYS A 15 8.29 -7.72 8.71
N ILE A 16 8.61 -8.67 7.81
CA ILE A 16 7.72 -9.08 6.73
C ILE A 16 6.46 -9.75 7.29
N TYR A 17 6.58 -10.63 8.29
CA TYR A 17 5.44 -11.26 8.93
C TYR A 17 4.54 -10.23 9.61
N GLN A 18 5.12 -9.26 10.33
CA GLN A 18 4.36 -8.14 10.91
C GLN A 18 3.62 -7.35 9.83
N ARG A 19 4.29 -7.03 8.72
CA ARG A 19 3.68 -6.34 7.58
C ARG A 19 2.52 -7.14 6.98
N LYS A 20 2.68 -8.46 6.83
CA LYS A 20 1.62 -9.34 6.32
C LYS A 20 0.42 -9.42 7.24
N ILE A 21 0.60 -9.41 8.57
CA ILE A 21 -0.52 -9.34 9.51
C ILE A 21 -1.30 -8.03 9.32
N PHE A 22 -0.59 -6.90 9.16
CA PHE A 22 -1.21 -5.61 8.85
C PHE A 22 -2.00 -5.64 7.53
N GLU A 23 -1.39 -6.14 6.45
CA GLU A 23 -2.05 -6.25 5.13
C GLU A 23 -3.32 -7.11 5.21
N LEU A 24 -3.24 -8.27 5.84
CA LEU A 24 -4.39 -9.16 6.06
C LEU A 24 -5.48 -8.49 6.91
N ALA A 25 -5.10 -7.69 7.91
CA ALA A 25 -6.05 -6.96 8.72
C ALA A 25 -6.84 -5.95 7.88
N CYS A 26 -6.15 -5.16 7.05
CA CYS A 26 -6.78 -4.20 6.15
C CYS A 26 -7.67 -4.88 5.10
N GLU A 27 -7.19 -5.94 4.44
CA GLU A 27 -7.96 -6.71 3.45
C GLU A 27 -9.25 -7.31 4.02
N ASN A 28 -9.23 -7.66 5.31
CA ASN A 28 -10.36 -8.29 6.00
C ASN A 28 -11.17 -7.31 6.87
N ASN A 29 -10.99 -6.00 6.68
CA ASN A 29 -11.69 -4.94 7.40
C ASN A 29 -11.60 -5.06 8.94
N ILE A 30 -10.46 -5.51 9.45
CA ILE A 30 -10.17 -5.55 10.88
C ILE A 30 -9.69 -4.15 11.30
N SER A 31 -10.55 -3.40 11.97
CA SER A 31 -10.23 -2.03 12.42
C SER A 31 -9.25 -2.00 13.58
N THR A 32 -9.30 -3.00 14.46
CA THR A 32 -8.43 -3.13 15.63
C THR A 32 -8.36 -4.60 16.08
N ILE A 33 -7.25 -4.97 16.71
CA ILE A 33 -7.00 -6.24 17.38
C ILE A 33 -7.17 -6.00 18.89
N ASP A 34 -8.11 -6.69 19.53
CA ASP A 34 -8.31 -6.64 20.99
C ASP A 34 -7.49 -7.74 21.66
N LEU A 35 -6.68 -7.36 22.66
CA LEU A 35 -5.88 -8.27 23.48
C LEU A 35 -6.75 -9.33 24.20
N LYS A 36 -8.00 -8.99 24.57
CA LYS A 36 -8.93 -9.94 25.21
C LYS A 36 -9.30 -11.12 24.30
N ASP A 37 -9.37 -10.87 23.00
CA ASP A 37 -9.73 -11.85 21.98
C ASP A 37 -8.53 -12.29 21.14
N ILE A 38 -7.30 -12.06 21.63
CA ILE A 38 -6.07 -12.29 20.86
C ILE A 38 -5.97 -13.70 20.29
N LYS A 39 -6.47 -14.70 21.03
CA LYS A 39 -6.49 -16.09 20.58
C LYS A 39 -7.35 -16.29 19.33
N SER A 40 -8.53 -15.65 19.29
CA SER A 40 -9.40 -15.65 18.12
C SER A 40 -8.71 -14.99 16.92
N TYR A 41 -8.00 -13.87 17.15
CA TYR A 41 -7.22 -13.21 16.10
C TYR A 41 -6.06 -14.08 15.61
N LYS A 42 -5.33 -14.77 16.49
CA LYS A 42 -4.28 -15.73 16.10
C LYS A 42 -4.84 -16.79 15.16
N ASP A 43 -5.95 -17.43 15.54
CA ASP A 43 -6.59 -18.47 14.72
C ASP A 43 -7.08 -17.91 13.37
N ARG A 44 -7.68 -16.71 13.39
CA ARG A 44 -8.14 -16.02 12.18
C ARG A 44 -6.99 -15.72 11.23
N PHE A 45 -5.88 -15.14 11.71
CA PHE A 45 -4.74 -14.81 10.86
C PHE A 45 -4.07 -16.06 10.25
N LYS A 46 -3.97 -17.17 11.01
CA LYS A 46 -3.44 -18.44 10.50
C LYS A 46 -4.36 -19.13 9.47
N SER A 47 -5.66 -18.81 9.49
CA SER A 47 -6.60 -19.36 8.51
C SER A 47 -6.40 -18.76 7.11
N PHE A 48 -5.79 -17.58 7.02
CA PHE A 48 -5.52 -16.92 5.74
C PHE A 48 -4.35 -17.59 5.00
N ASN A 49 -4.41 -17.51 3.67
CA ASN A 49 -3.28 -17.89 2.83
C ASN A 49 -2.33 -16.70 2.73
N VAL A 50 -1.04 -16.95 2.91
CA VAL A 50 -0.01 -15.90 2.87
C VAL A 50 1.03 -16.25 1.84
N TYR A 51 1.30 -15.29 0.96
CA TYR A 51 2.28 -15.38 -0.10
C TYR A 51 3.10 -14.08 -0.14
N LEU A 52 4.30 -14.18 -0.70
CA LEU A 52 5.13 -13.02 -1.00
C LEU A 52 4.96 -12.67 -2.48
N GLY A 53 4.32 -11.54 -2.77
CA GLY A 53 4.32 -10.94 -4.11
C GLY A 53 5.58 -10.10 -4.34
N SER A 54 5.73 -9.53 -5.53
CA SER A 54 6.90 -8.72 -5.91
C SER A 54 6.97 -7.39 -5.17
N GLU A 55 5.84 -6.88 -4.66
CA GLU A 55 5.76 -5.67 -3.86
C GLU A 55 6.61 -5.73 -2.58
N ILE A 56 6.90 -6.93 -2.07
CA ILE A 56 7.73 -7.09 -0.87
C ILE A 56 9.21 -6.81 -1.15
N GLU A 57 9.67 -6.88 -2.41
CA GLU A 57 11.08 -6.66 -2.73
C GLU A 57 11.52 -5.24 -2.39
N GLU A 58 10.68 -4.25 -2.68
CA GLU A 58 10.92 -2.86 -2.35
C GLU A 58 10.93 -2.66 -0.83
N PHE A 59 9.97 -3.29 -0.13
CA PHE A 59 9.93 -3.27 1.33
C PHE A 59 11.17 -3.89 1.98
N ILE A 60 11.69 -5.00 1.43
CA ILE A 60 12.94 -5.62 1.89
C ILE A 60 14.09 -4.63 1.71
N LYS A 61 14.24 -4.05 0.51
CA LYS A 61 15.31 -3.07 0.21
C LYS A 61 15.28 -1.88 1.15
N ASP A 62 14.09 -1.35 1.43
CA ASP A 62 13.89 -0.22 2.35
C ASP A 62 14.16 -0.59 3.82
N SER A 63 13.94 -1.85 4.18
CA SER A 63 14.23 -2.38 5.51
C SER A 63 15.72 -2.62 5.77
N LEU A 64 16.56 -2.62 4.72
CA LEU A 64 18.00 -2.83 4.85
C LEU A 64 18.67 -1.62 5.53
N PRO A 65 19.71 -1.84 6.35
CA PRO A 65 20.52 -0.75 6.88
C PRO A 65 21.06 0.13 5.76
N LYS A 66 21.08 1.44 6.00
CA LYS A 66 21.54 2.45 5.05
C LYS A 66 23.00 2.81 5.32
N GLU A 67 23.61 3.48 4.34
CA GLU A 67 24.95 4.08 4.46
C GLU A 67 26.03 3.10 4.95
N LYS A 68 26.74 3.46 6.03
CA LYS A 68 27.88 2.72 6.59
C LYS A 68 27.45 1.34 7.10
N ASP A 69 26.38 1.27 7.86
CA ASP A 69 25.87 0.01 8.41
C ASP A 69 25.37 -0.90 7.28
N GLY A 70 24.73 -0.30 6.28
CA GLY A 70 24.33 -0.99 5.06
C GLY A 70 25.48 -1.58 4.27
N TYR A 71 26.62 -0.89 4.22
CA TYR A 71 27.83 -1.44 3.62
C TYR A 71 28.35 -2.66 4.41
N PHE A 72 28.50 -2.52 5.73
CA PHE A 72 29.05 -3.60 6.56
C PHE A 72 28.14 -4.83 6.57
N PHE A 73 26.82 -4.63 6.56
CA PHE A 73 25.87 -5.72 6.43
C PHE A 73 26.07 -6.47 5.11
N ARG A 74 26.15 -5.76 3.97
CA ARG A 74 26.38 -6.37 2.66
C ARG A 74 27.75 -7.06 2.56
N CYS A 75 28.78 -6.53 3.22
CA CYS A 75 30.07 -7.22 3.35
C CYS A 75 29.94 -8.53 4.12
N ASN A 76 29.14 -8.57 5.19
CA ASN A 76 28.88 -9.79 5.96
C ASN A 76 28.17 -10.85 5.10
N VAL A 77 27.12 -10.45 4.37
CA VAL A 77 26.43 -11.32 3.41
C VAL A 77 27.40 -11.84 2.34
N SER A 78 28.24 -10.96 1.79
CA SER A 78 29.23 -11.35 0.78
C SER A 78 30.19 -12.42 1.33
N LYS A 79 30.69 -12.25 2.56
CA LYS A 79 31.55 -13.25 3.23
C LYS A 79 30.83 -14.58 3.43
N HIS A 80 29.58 -14.54 3.89
CA HIS A 80 28.77 -15.74 4.12
C HIS A 80 28.53 -16.52 2.81
N LYS A 81 28.34 -15.81 1.69
CA LYS A 81 28.13 -16.40 0.36
C LYS A 81 29.44 -16.64 -0.42
N ASN A 82 30.60 -16.45 0.21
CA ASN A 82 31.93 -16.57 -0.41
C ASN A 82 32.12 -15.68 -1.66
N ASN A 83 31.56 -14.46 -1.62
CA ASN A 83 31.64 -13.45 -2.67
C ASN A 83 32.67 -12.36 -2.35
N TYR A 84 33.21 -11.72 -3.40
CA TYR A 84 34.03 -10.52 -3.27
C TYR A 84 33.19 -9.31 -2.81
N TYR A 85 33.82 -8.38 -2.10
CA TYR A 85 33.22 -7.11 -1.73
C TYR A 85 34.25 -5.97 -1.82
N PRO A 86 33.83 -4.75 -2.20
CA PRO A 86 34.72 -3.62 -2.33
C PRO A 86 35.21 -3.16 -0.95
N LYS A 87 36.46 -2.68 -0.87
CA LYS A 87 37.01 -2.06 0.35
C LYS A 87 36.77 -0.57 0.30
N ILE A 88 35.76 -0.11 1.05
CA ILE A 88 35.36 1.30 1.14
C ILE A 88 35.68 1.89 2.52
N TYR A 89 35.63 1.07 3.57
CA TYR A 89 35.93 1.47 4.94
C TYR A 89 37.10 0.66 5.50
N ASP A 90 37.88 1.28 6.39
CA ASP A 90 38.94 0.62 7.15
C ASP A 90 38.37 -0.27 8.27
N ALA A 91 39.26 -0.95 9.01
CA ALA A 91 38.87 -1.82 10.13
C ALA A 91 38.25 -1.07 11.33
N LEU A 92 38.48 0.24 11.42
CA LEU A 92 37.90 1.13 12.45
C LEU A 92 36.56 1.75 11.97
N GLY A 93 36.19 1.54 10.72
CA GLY A 93 35.00 2.07 10.08
C GLY A 93 35.13 3.50 9.54
N ASN A 94 36.35 4.00 9.33
CA ASN A 94 36.58 5.26 8.62
C ASN A 94 36.55 5.02 7.12
N LYS A 95 36.05 6.01 6.36
CA LYS A 95 36.04 5.93 4.90
C LYS A 95 37.47 6.02 4.37
N LEU A 96 37.83 5.15 3.42
CA LEU A 96 39.16 5.15 2.80
C LEU A 96 39.31 6.33 1.83
N GLU A 97 40.49 6.95 1.79
CA GLU A 97 40.83 8.01 0.84
C GLU A 97 40.91 7.50 -0.61
N TYR A 98 41.36 6.25 -0.77
CA TYR A 98 41.43 5.56 -2.06
C TYR A 98 40.55 4.30 -1.98
N GLU A 99 39.37 4.36 -2.61
CA GLU A 99 38.47 3.22 -2.72
C GLU A 99 39.10 2.16 -3.64
N SER A 100 39.02 0.88 -3.28
CA SER A 100 39.64 -0.21 -4.08
C SER A 100 38.94 -0.45 -5.43
N ASP A 101 37.75 0.08 -5.60
CA ASP A 101 36.84 -0.21 -6.69
C ASP A 101 36.20 1.08 -7.21
N SER A 102 35.77 1.06 -8.48
CA SER A 102 35.04 2.20 -9.03
C SER A 102 33.68 2.37 -8.36
N LYS A 103 33.16 3.60 -8.35
CA LYS A 103 31.79 3.90 -7.91
C LYS A 103 30.75 3.00 -8.61
N PHE A 104 30.97 2.71 -9.89
CA PHE A 104 30.12 1.83 -10.68
C PHE A 104 30.14 0.38 -10.17
N ALA A 105 31.32 -0.19 -9.94
CA ALA A 105 31.46 -1.53 -9.40
C ALA A 105 30.82 -1.66 -8.01
N THR A 106 30.93 -0.62 -7.18
CA THR A 106 30.27 -0.58 -5.87
C THR A 106 28.74 -0.62 -5.97
N ILE A 107 28.16 0.11 -6.92
CA ILE A 107 26.70 0.10 -7.13
C ILE A 107 26.23 -1.28 -7.58
N LEU A 108 26.92 -1.88 -8.56
CA LEU A 108 26.59 -3.23 -9.04
C LEU A 108 26.69 -4.28 -7.94
N TRP A 109 27.74 -4.21 -7.12
CA TRP A 109 27.89 -5.10 -5.97
C TRP A 109 26.75 -4.93 -4.97
N LYS A 110 26.36 -3.69 -4.63
CA LYS A 110 25.24 -3.45 -3.71
C LYS A 110 23.94 -4.06 -4.22
N GLU A 111 23.61 -3.86 -5.49
CA GLU A 111 22.41 -4.43 -6.10
C GLU A 111 22.46 -5.96 -6.14
N HIS A 112 23.60 -6.53 -6.51
CA HIS A 112 23.79 -7.98 -6.52
C HIS A 112 23.56 -8.59 -5.12
N ILE A 113 24.14 -7.99 -4.08
CA ILE A 113 23.96 -8.48 -2.70
C ILE A 113 22.51 -8.27 -2.21
N ASN A 114 21.86 -7.15 -2.57
CA ASN A 114 20.44 -6.96 -2.26
C ASN A 114 19.60 -8.10 -2.85
N ASN A 115 19.85 -8.48 -4.10
CA ASN A 115 19.11 -9.56 -4.76
C ASN A 115 19.36 -10.92 -4.10
N LEU A 116 20.58 -11.18 -3.60
CA LEU A 116 20.85 -12.38 -2.82
C LEU A 116 20.06 -12.40 -1.50
N ILE A 117 20.05 -11.29 -0.77
CA ILE A 117 19.28 -11.17 0.48
C ILE A 117 17.79 -11.42 0.20
N ILE A 118 17.24 -10.79 -0.83
CA ILE A 118 15.84 -10.96 -1.23
C ILE A 118 15.57 -12.44 -1.52
N LYS A 119 16.40 -13.07 -2.34
CA LYS A 119 16.25 -14.50 -2.66
C LYS A 119 16.26 -15.37 -1.39
N ASP A 120 17.19 -15.12 -0.47
CA ASP A 120 17.29 -15.88 0.78
C ASP A 120 16.05 -15.70 1.67
N VAL A 121 15.49 -14.48 1.70
CA VAL A 121 14.22 -14.20 2.38
C VAL A 121 13.07 -14.98 1.76
N TYR A 122 12.95 -15.00 0.43
CA TYR A 122 11.92 -15.79 -0.26
C TYR A 122 12.06 -17.29 0.00
N GLU A 123 13.28 -17.82 0.02
CA GLU A 123 13.55 -19.24 0.30
C GLU A 123 13.25 -19.61 1.77
N SER A 124 13.40 -18.66 2.69
CA SER A 124 13.20 -18.87 4.13
C SER A 124 11.75 -18.63 4.56
N PHE A 125 11.00 -17.81 3.81
CA PHE A 125 9.59 -17.54 4.09
C PHE A 125 8.76 -18.80 3.91
N ASN A 126 7.99 -19.15 4.94
CA ASN A 126 7.03 -20.25 4.83
C ASN A 126 5.87 -20.07 5.81
N LYS A 127 4.80 -20.84 5.58
CA LYS A 127 3.56 -20.77 6.36
C LYS A 127 3.73 -21.22 7.81
N GLU A 128 4.58 -22.20 8.07
CA GLU A 128 4.82 -22.72 9.42
C GLU A 128 5.51 -21.68 10.30
N ASN A 129 6.57 -21.05 9.79
CA ASN A 129 7.27 -19.96 10.45
C ASN A 129 6.37 -18.73 10.66
N PHE A 130 5.47 -18.44 9.72
CA PHE A 130 4.46 -17.39 9.90
C PHE A 130 3.50 -17.70 11.05
N HIS A 131 3.02 -18.96 11.14
CA HIS A 131 2.14 -19.38 12.23
C HIS A 131 2.86 -19.30 13.58
N GLU A 132 4.11 -19.77 13.64
CA GLU A 132 4.97 -19.67 14.83
C GLU A 132 5.20 -18.21 15.24
N PHE A 133 5.46 -17.34 14.26
CA PHE A 133 5.61 -15.91 14.50
C PHE A 133 4.35 -15.31 15.13
N ILE A 134 3.16 -15.64 14.62
CA ILE A 134 1.88 -15.20 15.19
C ILE A 134 1.72 -15.67 16.63
N ASP A 135 2.01 -16.95 16.91
CA ASP A 135 1.87 -17.51 18.25
C ASP A 135 2.75 -16.80 19.27
N ASN A 136 4.01 -16.58 18.90
CA ASN A 136 5.04 -16.09 19.79
C ASN A 136 5.03 -14.55 19.92
N ASN A 137 4.58 -13.83 18.89
CA ASN A 137 4.81 -12.38 18.82
C ASN A 137 3.53 -11.52 18.76
N LEU A 138 2.36 -12.05 18.35
CA LEU A 138 1.17 -11.21 18.11
C LEU A 138 0.79 -10.38 19.36
N GLU A 139 0.88 -10.97 20.55
CA GLU A 139 0.61 -10.30 21.84
C GLU A 139 1.54 -9.13 22.13
N ASN A 140 2.76 -9.15 21.58
CA ASN A 140 3.76 -8.10 21.81
C ASN A 140 3.69 -7.00 20.75
N ILE A 141 3.19 -7.31 19.54
CA ILE A 141 3.19 -6.39 18.39
C ILE A 141 1.81 -5.81 18.06
N TYR A 142 0.74 -6.25 18.74
CA TYR A 142 -0.64 -5.84 18.41
C TYR A 142 -0.85 -4.33 18.49
N GLU A 143 -0.19 -3.62 19.40
CA GLU A 143 -0.30 -2.15 19.52
C GLU A 143 0.29 -1.45 18.30
N ASP A 144 1.47 -1.87 17.86
CA ASP A 144 2.13 -1.33 16.67
C ASP A 144 1.32 -1.62 15.40
N ILE A 145 0.74 -2.82 15.31
CA ILE A 145 -0.17 -3.19 14.22
C ILE A 145 -1.43 -2.32 14.26
N ASN A 146 -2.07 -2.16 15.42
CA ASN A 146 -3.26 -1.32 15.59
C ASN A 146 -3.00 0.11 15.20
N LYS A 147 -1.84 0.67 15.59
CA LYS A 147 -1.44 2.01 15.18
C LYS A 147 -1.32 2.11 13.67
N SER A 148 -0.69 1.13 13.03
CA SER A 148 -0.54 1.08 11.56
C SER A 148 -1.91 0.98 10.87
N ILE A 149 -2.82 0.17 11.40
CA ILE A 149 -4.20 0.04 10.91
C ILE A 149 -4.96 1.38 11.02
N ILE A 150 -4.89 2.02 12.19
CA ILE A 150 -5.55 3.30 12.43
C ILE A 150 -4.98 4.38 11.51
N ASP A 151 -3.66 4.45 11.36
CA ASP A 151 -3.00 5.40 10.46
C ASP A 151 -3.40 5.14 8.99
N PHE A 152 -3.52 3.88 8.59
CA PHE A 152 -3.99 3.52 7.24
C PHE A 152 -5.43 3.97 7.01
N TYR A 153 -6.35 3.67 7.92
CA TYR A 153 -7.74 4.09 7.78
C TYR A 153 -7.91 5.60 7.91
N ASN A 154 -7.12 6.29 8.72
CA ASN A 154 -7.13 7.75 8.82
C ASN A 154 -6.60 8.41 7.54
N THR A 155 -5.54 7.84 6.94
CA THR A 155 -4.95 8.36 5.70
C THR A 155 -5.87 8.13 4.51
N ASN A 156 -6.55 6.98 4.48
CA ASN A 156 -7.50 6.61 3.45
C ASN A 156 -8.94 7.06 3.77
N LYS A 157 -9.11 7.84 4.85
CA LYS A 157 -10.41 8.32 5.29
C LYS A 157 -10.97 9.28 4.26
N LEU A 158 -11.94 8.85 3.48
CA LEU A 158 -12.59 9.74 2.52
C LEU A 158 -13.77 10.41 3.21
N THR A 159 -13.62 11.70 3.51
CA THR A 159 -14.67 12.50 4.18
C THR A 159 -15.32 13.42 3.17
N ILE A 160 -16.59 13.18 2.86
CA ILE A 160 -17.44 14.08 2.08
C ILE A 160 -18.18 14.96 3.08
N ALA A 161 -17.64 16.14 3.34
CA ALA A 161 -18.22 17.10 4.27
C ALA A 161 -19.33 17.92 3.58
N PHE A 162 -20.56 17.84 4.10
CA PHE A 162 -21.68 18.67 3.65
C PHE A 162 -22.52 19.12 4.85
N SER A 163 -22.98 20.37 4.80
CA SER A 163 -23.82 20.94 5.86
C SER A 163 -25.28 20.51 5.73
N ASN A 164 -25.72 20.27 4.48
CA ASN A 164 -27.09 19.91 4.18
C ASN A 164 -27.13 18.89 3.03
N LYS A 165 -28.04 17.90 3.09
CA LYS A 165 -28.13 16.84 2.05
C LYS A 165 -28.34 17.40 0.66
N SER A 166 -28.99 18.56 0.55
CA SER A 166 -29.23 19.27 -0.71
C SER A 166 -27.97 19.69 -1.46
N GLU A 167 -26.81 19.73 -0.79
CA GLU A 167 -25.53 20.14 -1.35
C GLU A 167 -24.65 18.96 -1.78
N LEU A 168 -25.07 17.72 -1.48
CA LEU A 168 -24.24 16.52 -1.65
C LEU A 168 -23.74 16.34 -3.09
N VAL A 169 -24.63 16.51 -4.08
CA VAL A 169 -24.27 16.44 -5.51
C VAL A 169 -23.22 17.49 -5.86
N SER A 170 -23.36 18.73 -5.36
CA SER A 170 -22.41 19.81 -5.63
C SER A 170 -21.05 19.51 -5.01
N VAL A 171 -21.03 19.06 -3.75
CA VAL A 171 -19.80 18.73 -3.02
C VAL A 171 -19.04 17.60 -3.72
N ILE A 172 -19.73 16.54 -4.17
CA ILE A 172 -19.08 15.42 -4.87
C ILE A 172 -18.52 15.84 -6.21
N LYS A 173 -19.25 16.64 -6.99
CA LYS A 173 -18.73 17.19 -8.25
C LYS A 173 -17.46 18.00 -8.01
N ASP A 174 -17.46 18.89 -7.02
CA ASP A 174 -16.30 19.71 -6.68
C ASP A 174 -15.10 18.87 -6.21
N MET A 175 -15.34 17.83 -5.41
CA MET A 175 -14.28 16.92 -4.94
C MET A 175 -13.69 16.09 -6.09
N ILE A 176 -14.50 15.61 -7.03
CA ILE A 176 -14.02 14.92 -8.24
C ILE A 176 -13.17 15.86 -9.08
N LEU A 177 -13.62 17.11 -9.31
CA LEU A 177 -12.88 18.10 -10.09
C LEU A 177 -11.56 18.54 -9.45
N LYS A 178 -11.46 18.47 -8.12
CA LYS A 178 -10.24 18.77 -7.36
C LYS A 178 -9.31 17.57 -7.19
N ASN A 179 -9.64 16.41 -7.77
CA ASN A 179 -8.96 15.13 -7.58
C ASN A 179 -8.90 14.67 -6.10
N GLU A 180 -9.87 15.09 -5.28
CA GLU A 180 -10.04 14.61 -3.89
C GLU A 180 -10.85 13.31 -3.85
N LEU A 181 -11.67 13.08 -4.87
CA LEU A 181 -12.39 11.84 -5.15
C LEU A 181 -11.86 11.24 -6.46
N ASP A 182 -11.63 9.93 -6.47
CA ASP A 182 -11.12 9.21 -7.64
C ASP A 182 -12.12 9.30 -8.82
N ILE A 183 -11.60 9.37 -10.05
CA ILE A 183 -12.44 9.49 -11.25
C ILE A 183 -13.35 8.28 -11.47
N SER A 184 -13.04 7.12 -10.88
CA SER A 184 -13.94 5.96 -10.88
C SER A 184 -15.32 6.28 -10.30
N PHE A 185 -15.43 7.23 -9.37
CA PHE A 185 -16.73 7.69 -8.88
C PHE A 185 -17.53 8.44 -9.96
N ALA A 186 -16.86 9.15 -10.87
CA ALA A 186 -17.53 9.79 -12.00
C ALA A 186 -18.12 8.74 -12.97
N HIS A 187 -17.42 7.61 -13.18
CA HIS A 187 -17.94 6.49 -13.98
C HIS A 187 -19.26 5.94 -13.44
N ASP A 188 -19.43 5.91 -12.12
CA ASP A 188 -20.64 5.37 -11.49
C ASP A 188 -21.79 6.38 -11.43
N PHE A 189 -21.46 7.69 -11.35
CA PHE A 189 -22.43 8.76 -11.12
C PHE A 189 -22.91 9.46 -12.39
N VAL A 190 -22.20 9.29 -13.50
CA VAL A 190 -22.56 9.89 -14.79
C VAL A 190 -23.29 8.88 -15.67
N ASP A 191 -24.33 9.35 -16.35
CA ASP A 191 -25.12 8.57 -17.28
C ASP A 191 -24.39 8.43 -18.63
N LEU A 192 -23.56 7.38 -18.74
CA LEU A 192 -22.77 7.10 -19.94
C LEU A 192 -23.65 6.85 -21.18
N ASP A 193 -24.86 6.32 -21.01
CA ASP A 193 -25.77 6.11 -22.14
C ASP A 193 -26.25 7.44 -22.72
N LYS A 194 -26.51 8.45 -21.88
CA LYS A 194 -26.81 9.81 -22.38
C LYS A 194 -25.61 10.49 -23.03
N ILE A 195 -24.40 10.25 -22.52
CA ILE A 195 -23.17 10.73 -23.18
C ILE A 195 -23.07 10.12 -24.57
N ARG A 196 -23.32 8.80 -24.70
CA ARG A 196 -23.37 8.09 -25.97
C ARG A 196 -24.40 8.68 -26.93
N GLU A 197 -25.64 8.90 -26.45
CA GLU A 197 -26.71 9.50 -27.25
C GLU A 197 -26.33 10.88 -27.79
N GLU A 198 -25.72 11.72 -26.95
CA GLU A 198 -25.23 13.04 -27.38
C GLU A 198 -24.08 12.91 -28.39
N MET A 199 -23.12 12.02 -28.15
CA MET A 199 -22.02 11.78 -29.09
C MET A 199 -22.54 11.32 -30.46
N ILE A 200 -23.55 10.43 -30.49
CA ILE A 200 -24.21 9.99 -31.73
C ILE A 200 -24.95 11.14 -32.42
N MET A 201 -25.56 12.05 -31.65
CA MET A 201 -26.33 13.17 -32.19
C MET A 201 -25.43 14.24 -32.86
N TYR A 202 -24.21 14.44 -32.34
CA TYR A 202 -23.33 15.53 -32.77
C TYR A 202 -22.05 15.07 -33.52
N SER A 203 -21.71 13.77 -33.54
CA SER A 203 -20.50 13.26 -34.19
C SER A 203 -20.79 12.17 -35.24
N THR A 204 -19.99 12.19 -36.31
CA THR A 204 -19.86 11.09 -37.29
C THR A 204 -19.10 9.91 -36.65
N PRO A 205 -19.24 8.66 -37.16
CA PRO A 205 -18.93 7.45 -36.42
C PRO A 205 -17.47 7.43 -35.95
N LEU A 206 -17.27 7.50 -34.64
CA LEU A 206 -15.98 7.41 -34.00
C LEU A 206 -15.78 5.99 -33.46
N ASP A 207 -15.21 5.10 -34.28
CA ASP A 207 -14.79 3.76 -33.84
C ASP A 207 -13.64 3.81 -32.78
N MET A 208 -13.10 5.00 -32.46
CA MET A 208 -11.94 5.19 -31.57
C MET A 208 -12.16 6.15 -30.39
N TYR A 209 -13.30 6.82 -30.27
CA TYR A 209 -13.57 7.76 -29.17
C TYR A 209 -14.88 7.39 -28.49
N ASN A 210 -14.79 6.91 -27.26
CA ASN A 210 -15.91 6.37 -26.51
C ASN A 210 -16.38 7.32 -25.39
N GLU A 211 -17.41 6.90 -24.66
CA GLU A 211 -18.03 7.72 -23.62
C GLU A 211 -17.12 7.99 -22.41
N TYR A 212 -16.18 7.07 -22.15
CA TYR A 212 -15.18 7.22 -21.09
C TYR A 212 -14.13 8.24 -21.49
N ASP A 213 -13.64 8.20 -22.73
CA ASP A 213 -12.68 9.18 -23.24
C ASP A 213 -13.28 10.61 -23.14
N LYS A 214 -14.56 10.77 -23.49
CA LYS A 214 -15.27 12.05 -23.34
C LYS A 214 -15.47 12.47 -21.89
N LEU A 215 -15.74 11.53 -20.99
CA LEU A 215 -15.86 11.85 -19.57
C LEU A 215 -14.51 12.30 -18.99
N GLU A 216 -13.41 11.69 -19.38
CA GLU A 216 -12.07 12.06 -18.92
C GLU A 216 -11.62 13.42 -19.49
N ASP A 217 -11.84 13.65 -20.80
CA ASP A 217 -11.47 14.91 -21.47
C ASP A 217 -12.33 16.11 -21.02
N ASP A 218 -13.65 15.90 -20.89
CA ASP A 218 -14.65 16.96 -20.61
C ASP A 218 -15.40 16.72 -19.28
N LEU A 219 -14.67 16.31 -18.24
CA LEU A 219 -15.20 15.94 -16.92
C LEU A 219 -16.18 16.95 -16.33
N ASN A 220 -15.85 18.24 -16.37
CA ASN A 220 -16.72 19.30 -15.83
C ASN A 220 -18.03 19.43 -16.62
N TYR A 221 -17.99 19.29 -17.94
CA TYR A 221 -19.20 19.34 -18.77
C TYR A 221 -20.07 18.12 -18.50
N CYS A 222 -19.47 16.93 -18.43
CA CYS A 222 -20.18 15.69 -18.22
C CYS A 222 -20.84 15.61 -16.83
N LEU A 223 -20.12 16.02 -15.77
CA LEU A 223 -20.67 16.09 -14.41
C LEU A 223 -21.84 17.07 -14.31
N ASN A 224 -21.87 18.14 -15.10
CA ASN A 224 -22.95 19.12 -15.02
C ASN A 224 -24.21 18.73 -15.80
N ASN A 225 -24.06 18.07 -16.95
CA ASN A 225 -25.18 17.77 -17.85
C ASN A 225 -25.72 16.34 -17.73
N PHE A 226 -24.89 15.37 -17.32
CA PHE A 226 -25.23 13.94 -17.36
C PHE A 226 -25.21 13.26 -16.00
N PHE A 227 -25.23 14.01 -14.90
CA PHE A 227 -25.27 13.43 -13.56
C PHE A 227 -26.58 12.64 -13.34
N LYS A 228 -26.47 11.37 -12.96
CA LYS A 228 -27.58 10.41 -12.93
C LYS A 228 -28.48 10.55 -11.70
N TYR A 229 -27.90 10.90 -10.56
CA TYR A 229 -28.58 10.79 -9.26
C TYR A 229 -28.99 12.13 -8.67
N ASN A 230 -30.14 12.16 -8.00
CA ASN A 230 -30.47 13.27 -7.11
C ASN A 230 -29.73 13.14 -5.76
N ASN A 231 -29.81 14.17 -4.92
CA ASN A 231 -29.10 14.20 -3.63
C ASN A 231 -29.47 13.03 -2.69
N ASP A 232 -30.74 12.61 -2.67
CA ASP A 232 -31.20 11.54 -1.79
C ASP A 232 -30.80 10.15 -2.31
N GLU A 233 -30.90 9.94 -3.63
CA GLU A 233 -30.42 8.72 -4.31
C GLU A 233 -28.91 8.56 -4.15
N LEU A 234 -28.15 9.65 -4.36
CA LEU A 234 -26.71 9.67 -4.20
C LEU A 234 -26.30 9.35 -2.76
N PHE A 235 -27.03 9.87 -1.77
CA PHE A 235 -26.80 9.55 -0.36
C PHE A 235 -26.99 8.06 -0.10
N ASN A 236 -28.07 7.46 -0.60
CA ASN A 236 -28.35 6.04 -0.40
C ASN A 236 -27.29 5.16 -1.09
N ILE A 237 -26.88 5.48 -2.32
CA ILE A 237 -25.82 4.74 -3.02
C ILE A 237 -24.49 4.81 -2.26
N LEU A 238 -24.14 5.98 -1.73
CA LEU A 238 -22.90 6.13 -0.95
C LEU A 238 -22.93 5.29 0.32
N VAL A 239 -24.06 5.24 1.02
CA VAL A 239 -24.20 4.48 2.26
C VAL A 239 -24.31 2.98 1.99
N ASP A 240 -25.18 2.57 1.07
CA ASP A 240 -25.58 1.18 0.88
C ASP A 240 -24.62 0.41 -0.05
N GLU A 241 -24.08 1.06 -1.09
CA GLU A 241 -23.23 0.41 -2.10
C GLU A 241 -21.75 0.75 -1.93
N LYS A 242 -21.42 1.98 -1.47
CA LYS A 242 -20.04 2.44 -1.32
C LYS A 242 -19.52 2.44 0.13
N ASN A 243 -20.31 1.91 1.07
CA ASN A 243 -19.96 1.70 2.49
C ASN A 243 -19.58 2.99 3.25
N PHE A 244 -20.13 4.15 2.89
CA PHE A 244 -19.96 5.37 3.67
C PHE A 244 -20.85 5.35 4.93
N LYS A 245 -20.32 5.87 6.03
CA LYS A 245 -21.07 6.09 7.28
C LYS A 245 -21.37 7.58 7.43
N PHE A 246 -22.65 7.90 7.66
CA PHE A 246 -23.05 9.27 7.95
C PHE A 246 -22.80 9.61 9.43
N ILE A 247 -22.06 10.69 9.66
CA ILE A 247 -21.79 11.24 10.99
C ILE A 247 -22.34 12.66 11.05
N GLU A 248 -23.25 12.91 11.98
CA GLU A 248 -23.87 14.21 12.18
C GLU A 248 -22.80 15.30 12.45
N ASN A 249 -22.91 16.45 11.77
CA ASN A 249 -21.94 17.56 11.77
C ASN A 249 -20.56 17.28 11.15
N VAL A 250 -20.36 16.12 10.51
CA VAL A 250 -19.12 15.78 9.80
C VAL A 250 -19.38 15.46 8.33
N GLY A 251 -20.47 14.74 8.01
CA GLY A 251 -20.82 14.32 6.65
C GLY A 251 -20.71 12.81 6.45
N LEU A 252 -20.40 12.37 5.23
CA LEU A 252 -20.20 10.95 4.90
C LEU A 252 -18.72 10.59 5.00
N VAL A 253 -18.41 9.51 5.72
CA VAL A 253 -17.05 9.07 6.00
C VAL A 253 -16.89 7.61 5.57
N ARG A 254 -15.85 7.34 4.78
CA ARG A 254 -15.39 5.99 4.45
C ARG A 254 -14.02 5.73 5.04
#